data_AF-A0A833IND1-F1
#
_entry.id   AF-A0A833IND1-F1
#
_cell.length_a   1.000
_cell.length_b   1.000
_cell.length_c   1.000
_cell.angle_alpha   90.00
_cell.angle_beta   90.00
_cell.angle_gamma   90.00
#
_symmetry.space_group_name_H-M   'P 1'
#
loop_
_entity.id
_entity.type
_entity.pdbx_description
1 polymer ?
#
loop_
_entity_poly.entity_id
_entity_poly.type
_entity_poly.pdbx_seq_one_letter_code
_entity_poly.pdbx_strand_id
1 'polypeptide(L)' 'MFRGATLVNLDSKGRLTVPTRYREQLIESTTGQMVCTIDIHHPCL' A
#
# COMPACT_ATOMS: atom_id res chain seq x y z
N MET A 1 -8.87 -0.96 9.44
CA MET A 1 -7.61 -0.20 9.70
C MET A 1 -6.44 -1.03 9.20
N PHE A 2 -5.53 -0.45 8.41
CA PHE A 2 -4.34 -1.17 7.92
C PHE A 2 -3.32 -1.32 9.04
N ARG A 3 -3.07 -2.56 9.49
CA ARG A 3 -2.09 -2.87 10.55
C ARG A 3 -1.33 -4.16 10.26
N GLY A 4 -0.09 -4.21 10.74
CA GLY A 4 0.80 -5.37 10.63
C GLY A 4 1.89 -5.18 9.56
N ALA A 5 2.97 -5.94 9.68
CA ALA A 5 4.05 -5.95 8.70
C ALA A 5 3.75 -6.97 7.60
N THR A 6 4.01 -6.63 6.34
CA THR A 6 3.90 -7.56 5.22
C THR A 6 5.02 -7.23 4.25
N LEU A 7 5.93 -8.19 4.08
CA LEU A 7 6.99 -8.06 3.11
C LEU A 7 6.37 -8.17 1.71
N VAL A 8 6.66 -7.18 0.87
CA VAL A 8 6.22 -7.14 -0.53
C VAL A 8 7.41 -6.80 -1.40
N ASN A 9 7.47 -7.42 -2.57
CA ASN A 9 8.47 -7.09 -3.58
C ASN A 9 7.87 -6.07 -4.56
N LEU A 10 8.73 -5.18 -5.06
CA LEU A 10 8.40 -4.34 -6.21
C LEU A 10 8.63 -5.15 -7.48
N ASP A 11 7.75 -4.98 -8.45
CA ASP A 11 7.98 -5.54 -9.78
C ASP A 11 9.00 -4.70 -10.58
N SER A 12 9.31 -5.15 -11.80
CA SER A 12 10.26 -4.46 -12.69
C SER A 12 9.86 -3.05 -13.10
N LYS A 13 8.62 -2.63 -12.82
CA LYS A 13 8.11 -1.28 -13.08
C LYS A 13 7.95 -0.45 -11.81
N GLY A 14 8.45 -0.94 -10.67
CA GLY A 14 8.31 -0.28 -9.38
C GLY A 14 6.88 -0.33 -8.81
N ARG A 15 6.02 -1.23 -9.29
CA ARG A 15 4.66 -1.38 -8.76
C ARG A 15 4.68 -2.25 -7.51
N LEU A 16 3.93 -1.83 -6.49
CA LEU A 16 3.70 -2.58 -5.26
C LEU A 16 2.35 -3.29 -5.33
N THR A 17 2.33 -4.57 -4.99
CA THR A 17 1.07 -5.31 -4.88
C THR A 17 0.43 -5.07 -3.51
N VAL A 18 -0.81 -4.58 -3.49
CA VAL A 18 -1.60 -4.49 -2.27
C VAL A 18 -1.91 -5.90 -1.75
N PRO A 19 -1.58 -6.23 -0.47
CA PRO A 19 -1.90 -7.53 0.12
C PRO A 19 -3.39 -7.85 0.06
N THR A 20 -3.74 -9.10 -0.25
CA THR A 20 -5.13 -9.53 -0.50
C THR A 20 -6.09 -9.15 0.63
N ARG A 21 -5.65 -9.26 1.90
CA ARG A 21 -6.45 -8.95 3.09
C ARG A 21 -6.97 -7.50 3.17
N TYR A 22 -6.43 -6.59 2.36
CA TYR A 22 -6.79 -5.17 2.36
C TYR A 22 -7.58 -4.73 1.14
N ARG A 23 -7.64 -5.54 0.08
CA ARG A 23 -8.22 -5.12 -1.20
C ARG A 23 -9.71 -4.84 -1.09
N GLU A 24 -10.46 -5.72 -0.44
CA GLU A 24 -11.91 -5.56 -0.24
C GLU A 24 -12.21 -4.28 0.55
N GLN A 25 -11.55 -4.11 1.70
CA GLN A 25 -11.70 -2.90 2.52
C GLN A 25 -11.37 -1.61 1.76
N LEU A 26 -10.35 -1.60 0.90
CA LEU A 26 -9.99 -0.44 0.06
C LEU A 26 -11.04 -0.14 -1.00
N ILE A 27 -11.58 -1.16 -1.65
CA ILE A 27 -12.62 -1.00 -2.66
C ILE A 27 -13.89 -0.42 -2.02
N GLU A 28 -14.30 -0.95 -0.87
CA GLU A 28 -15.52 -0.53 -0.18
C GLU A 28 -15.40 0.89 0.39
N SER A 29 -14.25 1.25 0.97
CA SER A 29 -14.09 2.52 1.69
C SER A 29 -13.66 3.69 0.81
N THR A 30 -12.87 3.45 -0.25
CA THR A 30 -12.28 4.51 -1.08
C THR A 30 -12.34 4.21 -2.57
N THR A 31 -13.18 3.26 -3.00
CA THR A 31 -13.26 2.84 -4.42
C THR A 31 -11.91 2.38 -4.97
N GLY A 32 -11.06 1.83 -4.10
CA GLY A 32 -9.71 1.38 -4.46
C GLY A 32 -8.70 2.50 -4.68
N GLN A 33 -9.04 3.75 -4.35
CA GLN A 33 -8.14 4.90 -4.49
C GLN A 33 -7.24 5.06 -3.25
N MET A 34 -6.00 5.45 -3.49
CA MET A 34 -5.00 5.73 -2.45
C MET A 34 -4.07 6.86 -2.90
N VAL A 35 -3.52 7.57 -1.92
CA VAL A 35 -2.42 8.52 -2.11
C VAL A 35 -1.19 7.94 -1.40
N CYS A 36 -0.04 7.95 -2.07
CA CYS A 36 1.24 7.54 -1.51
C CYS A 36 2.16 8.76 -1.44
N THR A 37 2.77 9.00 -0.29
CA THR A 37 3.61 10.18 -0.03
C THR A 37 4.83 9.79 0.76
N ILE A 38 5.93 10.50 0.50
CA ILE A 38 7.19 10.37 1.23
C ILE A 38 7.11 10.91 2.65
N ASP A 39 7.63 10.13 3.60
CA ASP A 39 8.01 10.66 4.91
C ASP A 39 9.24 11.59 4.76
N ILE A 40 9.20 12.74 5.43
CA ILE A 40 10.25 13.76 5.32
C ILE A 40 11.40 13.55 6.32
N HIS A 41 11.24 12.64 7.28
CA HIS A 41 12.19 12.39 8.36
C HIS A 41 12.92 11.06 8.20
N HIS A 42 12.29 10.05 7.59
CA HIS A 42 12.84 8.71 7.44
C HIS A 42 12.90 8.29 5.98
N PRO A 43 13.88 7.45 5.59
CA PRO A 43 13.98 6.90 4.24
C PRO A 43 12.95 5.78 4.04
N CYS A 44 11.68 6.13 4.08
CA CYS A 44 10.57 5.27 3.65
C CYS A 44 9.81 5.94 2.51
N LEU A 45 8.86 5.17 1.95
CA LEU A 45 7.98 5.65 0.89
C LEU A 45 7.28 6.95 1.27
#